data_AF-A0A6I0FMF0-F1
#
_entry.id   AF-A0A6I0FMF0-F1
#
_cell.length_a   1.000
_cell.length_b   1.000
_cell.length_c   1.000
_cell.angle_alpha   90.00
_cell.angle_beta   90.00
_cell.angle_gamma   90.00
#
_symmetry.space_group_name_H-M   'P 1'
#
loop_
_entity.id
_entity.type
_entity.pdbx_description
1 polymer ?
#
loop_
_entity_poly.entity_id
_entity_poly.type
_entity_poly.pdbx_seq_one_letter_code
_entity_poly.pdbx_strand_id
1 'polypeptide(L)'
;MGFFEDIAAALDDEGIESRFNHGTLFVPIAPELEIQFEEISAPISAANVFLARSDGWDADELNPEFDPALVAVVFSVDAAVEAVAQHIATDEIVSVLDSLVDSADDRLSDLDFEQDEHNPLQVTAPVAEHSHVVVELLSDAPELTAQVQFVTAGVEDEELEEEILELGVFHEVDQLFAALEVAAAQAQYWEELLVPLEDR
;
A
#
# COMPACT_ATOMS: atom_id res chain seq x y z
N MET A 1 -12.47 8.37 -31.26
CA MET A 1 -11.92 7.87 -29.99
C MET A 1 -13.08 7.39 -29.16
N GLY A 2 -13.03 6.11 -28.80
CA GLY A 2 -14.01 5.50 -27.90
C GLY A 2 -13.55 5.62 -26.46
N PHE A 3 -14.48 5.54 -25.50
CA PHE A 3 -14.18 5.74 -24.08
C PHE A 3 -13.05 4.83 -23.54
N PHE A 4 -13.02 3.55 -23.93
CA PHE A 4 -11.94 2.64 -23.53
C PHE A 4 -10.60 2.89 -24.23
N GLU A 5 -10.60 3.47 -25.42
CA GLU A 5 -9.36 3.88 -26.10
C GLU A 5 -8.72 5.05 -25.35
N ASP A 6 -9.54 5.98 -24.86
CA ASP A 6 -9.09 7.11 -24.05
C ASP A 6 -8.60 6.65 -22.67
N ILE A 7 -9.28 5.69 -22.03
CA ILE A 7 -8.81 5.06 -20.77
C ILE A 7 -7.49 4.33 -20.99
N ALA A 8 -7.38 3.50 -22.03
CA ALA A 8 -6.16 2.75 -22.30
C ALA A 8 -4.96 3.67 -22.58
N ALA A 9 -5.17 4.78 -23.30
CA ALA A 9 -4.13 5.77 -23.53
C ALA A 9 -3.69 6.47 -22.23
N ALA A 10 -4.64 6.83 -21.36
CA ALA A 10 -4.32 7.45 -20.08
C ALA A 10 -3.61 6.48 -19.11
N LEU A 11 -3.97 5.20 -19.12
CA LEU A 11 -3.25 4.16 -18.35
C LEU A 11 -1.82 3.97 -18.87
N ASP A 12 -1.61 3.98 -20.18
CA ASP A 12 -0.27 3.88 -20.79
C ASP A 12 0.63 5.07 -20.42
N ASP A 13 0.07 6.28 -20.34
CA ASP A 13 0.79 7.49 -19.88
C ASP A 13 1.27 7.34 -18.42
N GLU A 14 0.51 6.63 -17.57
CA GLU A 14 0.89 6.28 -16.19
C GLU A 14 1.75 5.01 -16.09
N GLY A 15 2.10 4.39 -17.23
CA GLY A 15 2.89 3.15 -17.28
C GLY A 15 2.12 1.88 -16.89
N ILE A 16 0.79 1.96 -16.81
CA ILE A 16 -0.08 0.83 -16.45
C ILE A 16 -0.50 0.08 -17.73
N GLU A 17 -0.14 -1.20 -17.79
CA GLU A 17 -0.51 -2.06 -18.92
C GLU A 17 -2.02 -2.30 -18.97
N SER A 18 -2.62 -2.27 -20.15
CA SER A 18 -4.03 -2.63 -20.34
C SER A 18 -4.25 -3.51 -21.58
N ARG A 19 -5.31 -4.32 -21.55
CA ARG A 19 -5.66 -5.27 -22.62
C ARG A 19 -7.13 -5.09 -22.98
N PHE A 20 -7.45 -4.95 -24.26
CA PHE A 20 -8.84 -4.85 -24.70
C PHE A 20 -9.28 -6.12 -25.41
N ASN A 21 -10.36 -6.76 -24.94
CA ASN A 21 -10.88 -7.98 -25.54
C ASN A 21 -12.40 -8.10 -25.39
N HIS A 22 -13.09 -8.58 -26.44
CA HIS A 22 -14.54 -8.82 -26.43
C HIS A 22 -15.44 -7.67 -25.92
N GLY A 23 -15.00 -6.42 -25.99
CA GLY A 23 -15.77 -5.27 -25.51
C GLY A 23 -15.51 -4.89 -24.04
N THR A 24 -14.55 -5.55 -23.39
CA THR A 24 -14.12 -5.29 -22.01
C THR A 24 -12.66 -4.85 -22.03
N LEU A 25 -12.33 -3.84 -21.22
CA LEU A 25 -10.95 -3.43 -20.96
C LEU A 25 -10.46 -4.09 -19.67
N PHE A 26 -9.34 -4.78 -19.74
CA PHE A 26 -8.71 -5.51 -18.65
C PHE A 26 -7.42 -4.81 -18.25
N VAL A 27 -7.19 -4.67 -16.94
CA VAL A 27 -6.00 -4.05 -16.39
C VAL A 27 -5.42 -4.97 -15.33
N PRO A 28 -4.29 -5.66 -15.59
CA PRO A 28 -3.62 -6.47 -14.57
C PRO A 28 -3.10 -5.56 -13.46
N ILE A 29 -3.46 -5.88 -12.21
CA ILE A 29 -3.00 -5.13 -11.03
C ILE A 29 -2.09 -5.98 -10.13
N ALA A 30 -2.25 -7.31 -10.17
CA ALA A 30 -1.41 -8.28 -9.46
C ALA A 30 -1.32 -9.57 -10.29
N PRO A 31 -0.43 -10.53 -9.95
CA PRO A 31 -0.28 -11.78 -10.71
C PRO A 31 -1.58 -12.59 -10.86
N GLU A 32 -2.47 -12.52 -9.86
CA GLU A 32 -3.74 -13.26 -9.83
C GLU A 32 -4.96 -12.32 -9.87
N LEU A 33 -4.80 -11.00 -10.03
CA LEU A 33 -5.87 -10.02 -9.98
C LEU A 33 -5.85 -9.06 -11.17
N GLU A 34 -7.02 -8.75 -11.69
CA GLU A 34 -7.23 -7.77 -12.74
C GLU A 34 -8.50 -6.94 -12.52
N ILE A 35 -8.47 -5.72 -13.03
CA ILE A 35 -9.63 -4.85 -13.13
C ILE A 35 -10.27 -5.01 -14.50
N GLN A 36 -11.59 -5.12 -14.53
CA GLN A 36 -12.39 -5.21 -15.75
C GLN A 36 -13.33 -4.02 -15.86
N PHE A 37 -13.26 -3.30 -16.97
CA PHE A 37 -14.21 -2.24 -17.29
C PHE A 37 -15.28 -2.74 -18.26
N GLU A 38 -16.54 -2.63 -17.83
CA GLU A 38 -17.70 -2.91 -18.66
C GLU A 38 -18.48 -1.63 -18.96
N GLU A 39 -18.77 -1.38 -20.24
CA GLU A 39 -19.42 -0.14 -20.66
C GLU A 39 -20.86 -0.08 -20.17
N ILE A 40 -21.25 1.03 -19.58
CA ILE A 40 -22.62 1.30 -19.20
C ILE A 40 -23.30 2.00 -20.37
N SER A 41 -24.39 1.41 -20.88
CA SER A 41 -25.25 2.06 -21.87
C SER A 41 -25.94 3.30 -21.28
N ALA A 42 -25.29 4.45 -21.41
CA ALA A 42 -25.73 5.74 -20.88
C ALA A 42 -25.55 6.86 -21.92
N PRO A 43 -26.22 8.02 -21.76
CA PRO A 43 -26.00 9.19 -22.61
C PRO A 43 -24.65 9.89 -22.36
N ILE A 44 -23.87 9.38 -21.41
CA ILE A 44 -22.53 9.84 -21.02
C ILE A 44 -21.58 8.65 -21.07
N SER A 45 -20.28 8.91 -21.17
CA SER A 45 -19.25 7.88 -20.97
C SER A 45 -19.30 7.37 -19.53
N ALA A 46 -19.51 6.07 -19.36
CA ALA A 46 -19.55 5.45 -18.05
C ALA A 46 -19.19 3.97 -18.14
N ALA A 47 -18.53 3.45 -17.11
CA ALA A 47 -18.21 2.04 -17.00
C ALA A 47 -18.36 1.52 -15.57
N ASN A 48 -18.80 0.28 -15.45
CA ASN A 48 -18.66 -0.50 -14.22
C ASN A 48 -17.20 -0.97 -14.13
N VAL A 49 -16.63 -0.88 -12.94
CA VAL A 49 -15.28 -1.34 -12.64
C VAL A 49 -15.40 -2.55 -11.74
N PHE A 50 -14.97 -3.69 -12.24
CA PHE A 50 -14.97 -4.94 -11.49
C PHE A 50 -13.56 -5.35 -11.12
N LEU A 51 -13.40 -5.91 -9.93
CA LEU A 51 -12.22 -6.66 -9.54
C LEU A 51 -12.48 -8.14 -9.79
N ALA A 52 -11.61 -8.77 -10.57
CA ALA A 52 -11.70 -10.17 -10.95
C ALA A 52 -10.35 -10.88 -10.71
N ARG A 53 -10.38 -12.20 -10.64
CA ARG A 53 -9.15 -12.98 -10.73
C ARG A 53 -8.65 -12.98 -12.17
N SER A 54 -7.34 -12.79 -12.33
CA SER A 54 -6.66 -12.97 -13.60
C SER A 54 -6.57 -14.48 -13.86
N ASP A 55 -7.57 -15.05 -14.52
CA ASP A 55 -7.55 -16.46 -14.91
C ASP A 55 -6.34 -16.73 -15.83
N GLY A 56 -5.34 -17.43 -15.31
CA GLY A 56 -4.26 -18.01 -16.11
C GLY A 56 -4.82 -19.01 -17.15
N TRP A 57 -3.99 -19.41 -18.12
CA TRP A 57 -4.33 -20.29 -19.25
C TRP A 57 -4.64 -21.76 -18.86
N ASP A 58 -5.33 -22.00 -17.76
CA ASP A 58 -5.86 -23.31 -17.34
C ASP A 58 -7.33 -23.16 -16.95
N ALA A 59 -8.10 -22.53 -17.84
CA ALA A 59 -9.55 -22.62 -17.89
C ALA A 59 -10.00 -24.01 -18.39
N ASP A 60 -9.47 -25.09 -17.82
CA ASP A 60 -10.17 -26.36 -17.83
C ASP A 60 -11.21 -26.29 -16.71
N GLU A 61 -12.47 -26.20 -17.14
CA GLU A 61 -13.71 -26.45 -16.41
C GLU A 61 -13.50 -26.96 -14.96
N LEU A 62 -13.65 -26.10 -13.94
CA LEU A 62 -14.15 -26.40 -12.57
C LEU A 62 -13.75 -25.34 -11.48
N ASN A 63 -13.82 -24.03 -11.75
CA ASN A 63 -14.00 -23.07 -10.64
C ASN A 63 -15.09 -22.02 -10.92
N PRO A 64 -16.37 -22.38 -10.74
CA PRO A 64 -17.52 -21.48 -10.94
C PRO A 64 -17.74 -20.45 -9.81
N GLU A 65 -16.78 -20.23 -8.89
CA GLU A 65 -17.01 -19.49 -7.64
C GLU A 65 -16.36 -18.09 -7.55
N PHE A 66 -15.61 -17.62 -8.54
CA PHE A 66 -15.12 -16.23 -8.51
C PHE A 66 -15.94 -15.33 -9.43
N ASP A 67 -17.10 -14.88 -8.92
CA ASP A 67 -17.86 -13.82 -9.58
C ASP A 67 -17.08 -12.50 -9.46
N PRO A 68 -16.93 -11.72 -10.56
CA PRO A 68 -16.33 -10.40 -10.51
C PRO A 68 -17.06 -9.49 -9.51
N ALA A 69 -16.31 -8.83 -8.64
CA ALA A 69 -16.87 -7.94 -7.63
C ALA A 69 -16.92 -6.50 -8.16
N LEU A 70 -18.10 -5.88 -8.17
CA LEU A 70 -18.23 -4.46 -8.54
C LEU A 70 -17.57 -3.60 -7.45
N VAL A 71 -16.47 -2.93 -7.79
CA VAL A 71 -15.68 -2.11 -6.86
C VAL A 71 -15.90 -0.62 -7.07
N ALA A 72 -16.17 -0.18 -8.31
CA ALA A 72 -16.44 1.22 -8.61
C ALA A 72 -17.34 1.40 -9.84
N VAL A 73 -17.82 2.63 -10.01
CA VAL A 73 -18.47 3.09 -11.24
C VAL A 73 -17.83 4.41 -11.64
N VAL A 74 -17.31 4.49 -12.86
CA VAL A 74 -16.53 5.64 -13.34
C VAL A 74 -17.28 6.35 -14.46
N PHE A 75 -17.18 7.69 -14.47
CA PHE A 75 -17.88 8.57 -15.41
C PHE A 75 -16.93 9.45 -16.23
N SER A 76 -15.62 9.29 -16.04
CA SER A 76 -14.55 10.00 -16.75
C SER A 76 -13.34 9.09 -16.88
N VAL A 77 -12.42 9.49 -17.77
CA VAL A 77 -11.13 8.81 -17.94
C VAL A 77 -10.29 8.96 -16.67
N ASP A 78 -10.22 10.16 -16.09
CA ASP A 78 -9.46 10.42 -14.86
C ASP A 78 -9.94 9.53 -13.70
N ALA A 79 -11.27 9.37 -13.53
CA ALA A 79 -11.82 8.52 -12.48
C ALA A 79 -11.55 7.02 -12.73
N ALA A 80 -11.42 6.63 -14.01
CA ALA A 80 -11.03 5.26 -14.36
C ALA A 80 -9.58 4.97 -13.98
N VAL A 81 -8.67 5.88 -14.29
CA VAL A 81 -7.25 5.77 -13.93
C VAL A 81 -7.07 5.79 -12.41
N GLU A 82 -7.73 6.72 -11.71
CA GLU A 82 -7.69 6.82 -10.24
C GLU A 82 -8.17 5.52 -9.57
N ALA A 83 -9.28 4.95 -10.05
CA ALA A 83 -9.79 3.68 -9.52
C ALA A 83 -8.81 2.52 -9.72
N VAL A 84 -8.08 2.48 -10.85
CA VAL A 84 -7.04 1.48 -11.06
C VAL A 84 -5.86 1.70 -10.12
N ALA A 85 -5.33 2.92 -10.08
CA ALA A 85 -4.18 3.29 -9.27
C ALA A 85 -4.41 2.95 -7.79
N GLN A 86 -5.60 3.28 -7.27
CA GLN A 86 -6.03 2.93 -5.91
C GLN A 86 -5.92 1.43 -5.59
N HIS A 87 -6.31 0.57 -6.53
CA HIS A 87 -6.27 -0.88 -6.33
C HIS A 87 -4.86 -1.45 -6.49
N ILE A 88 -4.05 -0.89 -7.38
CA ILE A 88 -2.61 -1.21 -7.46
C ILE A 88 -1.93 -0.84 -6.14
N ALA A 89 -2.12 0.39 -5.66
CA ALA A 89 -1.56 0.84 -4.38
C ALA A 89 -2.03 -0.04 -3.20
N THR A 90 -3.28 -0.49 -3.21
CA THR A 90 -3.79 -1.43 -2.19
C THR A 90 -3.05 -2.77 -2.23
N ASP A 91 -2.79 -3.34 -3.40
CA ASP A 91 -2.03 -4.59 -3.55
C ASP A 91 -0.57 -4.40 -3.11
N GLU A 92 0.06 -3.29 -3.47
CA GLU A 92 1.40 -2.94 -3.03
C GLU A 92 1.49 -2.79 -1.50
N ILE A 93 0.51 -2.12 -0.87
CA ILE A 93 0.40 -2.01 0.59
C ILE A 93 0.34 -3.40 1.24
N VAL A 94 -0.49 -4.30 0.71
CA VAL A 94 -0.59 -5.67 1.22
C VAL A 94 0.75 -6.40 1.08
N SER A 95 1.41 -6.27 -0.06
CA SER A 95 2.74 -6.88 -0.28
C SER A 95 3.81 -6.32 0.66
N VAL A 96 3.75 -5.01 0.98
CA VAL A 96 4.68 -4.37 1.91
C VAL A 96 4.41 -4.83 3.34
N LEU A 97 3.15 -4.89 3.77
CA LEU A 97 2.78 -5.42 5.09
C LEU A 97 3.28 -6.85 5.27
N ASP A 98 3.04 -7.71 4.28
CA ASP A 98 3.52 -9.10 4.28
C ASP A 98 5.05 -9.15 4.41
N SER A 99 5.76 -8.32 3.62
CA SER A 99 7.22 -8.26 3.65
C SER A 99 7.79 -7.76 4.99
N LEU A 100 7.11 -6.81 5.64
CA LEU A 100 7.50 -6.28 6.95
C LEU A 100 7.26 -7.32 8.05
N VAL A 101 6.07 -7.90 8.10
CA VAL A 101 5.67 -8.88 9.14
C VAL A 101 6.45 -10.18 9.01
N ASP A 102 6.62 -10.71 7.80
CA ASP A 102 7.40 -11.94 7.57
C ASP A 102 8.92 -11.71 7.56
N SER A 103 9.36 -10.45 7.70
CA SER A 103 10.78 -10.07 7.65
C SER A 103 11.49 -10.63 6.41
N ALA A 104 10.84 -10.49 5.25
CA ALA A 104 11.30 -11.11 4.00
C ALA A 104 12.60 -10.49 3.45
N ASP A 105 12.95 -9.27 3.88
CA ASP A 105 14.16 -8.56 3.47
C ASP A 105 15.28 -8.71 4.52
N ASP A 106 16.48 -9.11 4.07
CA ASP A 106 17.65 -9.31 4.93
C ASP A 106 18.03 -8.07 5.75
N ARG A 107 17.71 -6.85 5.26
CA ARG A 107 17.97 -5.59 5.98
C ARG A 107 17.13 -5.42 7.24
N LEU A 108 15.99 -6.11 7.30
CA LEU A 108 15.03 -6.02 8.39
C LEU A 108 15.12 -7.23 9.33
N SER A 109 16.08 -8.13 9.15
CA SER A 109 16.17 -9.38 9.91
C SER A 109 16.30 -9.21 11.43
N ASP A 110 16.76 -8.03 11.87
CA ASP A 110 16.91 -7.68 13.29
C ASP A 110 15.68 -6.96 13.86
N LEU A 111 14.65 -6.71 13.04
CA LEU A 111 13.41 -6.02 13.41
C LEU A 111 12.25 -7.03 13.45
N ASP A 112 11.55 -7.08 14.58
CA ASP A 112 10.38 -7.95 14.76
C ASP A 112 9.12 -7.10 14.64
N PHE A 113 8.56 -7.01 13.44
CA PHE A 113 7.38 -6.19 13.17
C PHE A 113 6.09 -6.90 13.59
N GLU A 114 5.29 -6.20 14.40
CA GLU A 114 3.95 -6.62 14.79
C GLU A 114 2.91 -5.65 14.20
N GLN A 115 1.86 -6.20 13.59
CA GLN A 115 0.74 -5.42 13.08
C GLN A 115 -0.16 -4.97 14.23
N ASP A 116 -0.58 -3.71 14.20
CA ASP A 116 -1.46 -3.15 15.22
C ASP A 116 -2.87 -3.76 15.16
N GLU A 117 -3.47 -4.02 16.32
CA GLU A 117 -4.76 -4.69 16.43
C GLU A 117 -5.96 -3.76 16.09
N HIS A 118 -5.75 -2.44 16.18
CA HIS A 118 -6.77 -1.41 15.92
C HIS A 118 -6.59 -0.76 14.55
N ASN A 119 -5.36 -0.69 14.04
CA ASN A 119 -5.02 -0.17 12.72
C ASN A 119 -4.22 -1.22 11.90
N PRO A 120 -4.88 -1.99 11.01
CA PRO A 120 -4.19 -3.02 10.22
C PRO A 120 -3.21 -2.44 9.19
N LEU A 121 -3.23 -1.13 8.94
CA LEU A 121 -2.25 -0.47 8.07
C LEU A 121 -1.02 0.02 8.82
N GLN A 122 -0.93 -0.28 10.12
CA GLN A 122 0.19 0.10 10.96
C GLN A 122 0.94 -1.14 11.44
N VAL A 123 2.26 -1.09 11.39
CA VAL A 123 3.16 -2.07 12.00
C VAL A 123 4.17 -1.37 12.89
N THR A 124 4.57 -2.06 13.95
CA THR A 124 5.50 -1.54 14.96
C THR A 124 6.61 -2.56 15.21
N ALA A 125 7.85 -2.10 15.35
CA ALA A 125 8.97 -2.95 15.74
C ALA A 125 9.81 -2.30 16.84
N PRO A 126 10.19 -3.02 17.92
CA PRO A 126 11.12 -2.51 18.92
C PRO A 126 12.51 -2.31 18.29
N VAL A 127 13.16 -1.19 18.59
CA VAL A 127 14.50 -0.85 18.07
C VAL A 127 15.52 -0.53 19.17
N ALA A 128 15.06 -0.19 20.37
CA ALA A 128 15.89 0.03 21.55
C ALA A 128 15.12 -0.38 22.83
N GLU A 129 15.62 0.00 24.02
CA GLU A 129 15.05 -0.45 25.31
C GLU A 129 13.68 0.19 25.58
N HIS A 130 13.51 1.44 25.18
CA HIS A 130 12.30 2.23 25.38
C HIS A 130 11.75 2.79 24.06
N SER A 131 12.36 2.43 22.93
CA SER A 131 12.01 2.96 21.62
C SER A 131 11.59 1.89 20.62
N HIS A 132 10.63 2.26 19.78
CA HIS A 132 10.13 1.46 18.67
C HIS A 132 9.96 2.32 17.42
N VAL A 133 9.96 1.68 16.26
CA VAL A 133 9.57 2.32 14.99
C VAL A 133 8.13 1.96 14.69
N VAL A 134 7.37 2.95 14.20
CA VAL A 134 6.00 2.80 13.72
C VAL A 134 6.00 3.10 12.23
N VAL A 135 5.43 2.20 11.44
CA VAL A 135 5.21 2.36 10.00
C VAL A 135 3.72 2.33 9.75
N GLU A 136 3.16 3.41 9.22
CA GLU A 136 1.76 3.52 8.84
C GLU A 136 1.64 3.67 7.33
N LEU A 137 0.85 2.80 6.70
CA LEU A 137 0.57 2.81 5.27
C LEU A 137 -0.76 3.53 4.99
N LEU A 138 -0.74 4.48 4.06
CA LEU A 138 -1.94 5.25 3.69
C LEU A 138 -2.60 4.62 2.47
N SER A 139 -3.82 4.12 2.66
CA SER A 139 -4.60 3.51 1.59
C SER A 139 -5.40 4.50 0.74
N ASP A 140 -5.51 5.79 1.12
CA ASP A 140 -6.29 6.79 0.36
C ASP A 140 -5.45 7.49 -0.74
N ALA A 141 -4.19 7.08 -0.91
CA ALA A 141 -3.29 7.61 -1.92
C ALA A 141 -3.30 6.74 -3.19
N PRO A 142 -3.13 7.34 -4.39
CA PRO A 142 -3.06 6.61 -5.66
C PRO A 142 -1.74 5.84 -5.83
N GLU A 143 -0.75 6.13 -4.99
CA GLU A 143 0.55 5.48 -4.95
C GLU A 143 0.83 4.99 -3.52
N LEU A 144 1.67 3.96 -3.38
CA LEU A 144 2.14 3.50 -2.07
C LEU A 144 2.64 4.71 -1.27
N THR A 145 2.16 4.84 -0.04
CA THR A 145 2.60 5.93 0.85
C THR A 145 2.76 5.37 2.26
N ALA A 146 3.99 5.38 2.75
CA ALA A 146 4.36 4.90 4.08
C ALA A 146 4.91 6.05 4.93
N GLN A 147 4.27 6.35 6.05
CA GLN A 147 4.79 7.26 7.05
C GLN A 147 5.57 6.47 8.10
N VAL A 148 6.77 6.93 8.44
CA VAL A 148 7.62 6.28 9.43
C VAL A 148 7.92 7.24 10.58
N GLN A 149 7.70 6.75 11.79
CA GLN A 149 7.96 7.46 13.03
C GLN A 149 8.87 6.61 13.92
N PHE A 150 9.73 7.29 14.68
CA PHE A 150 10.45 6.72 15.80
C PHE A 150 9.81 7.26 17.07
N VAL A 151 9.39 6.36 17.96
CA VAL A 151 8.68 6.69 19.19
C VAL A 151 9.49 6.17 20.36
N THR A 152 9.79 7.06 21.31
CA THR A 152 10.41 6.68 22.59
C THR A 152 9.43 6.95 23.74
N ALA A 153 9.31 5.97 24.62
CA ALA A 153 8.52 6.10 25.84
C ALA A 153 9.31 6.88 26.89
N GLY A 154 8.67 7.85 27.54
CA GLY A 154 9.21 8.50 28.73
C GLY A 154 9.51 7.50 29.85
N VAL A 155 10.64 7.67 30.53
CA VAL A 155 11.16 6.73 31.55
C VAL A 155 10.57 6.92 32.97
N GLU A 156 9.62 7.85 33.19
CA GLU A 156 9.07 8.15 34.53
C GLU A 156 7.53 8.07 34.66
N ASP A 157 7.08 7.70 35.87
CA ASP A 157 5.72 7.34 36.32
C ASP A 157 4.68 8.49 36.36
N GLU A 158 4.99 9.68 35.85
CA GLU A 158 4.07 10.84 35.89
C GLU A 158 3.81 11.36 34.46
N GLU A 159 2.75 10.82 33.84
CA GLU A 159 2.27 11.11 32.48
C GLU A 159 3.22 10.59 31.38
N LEU A 160 2.89 9.43 30.79
CA LEU A 160 3.58 8.80 29.66
C LEU A 160 3.57 9.72 28.42
N GLU A 161 4.41 10.74 28.40
CA GLU A 161 4.65 11.56 27.22
C GLU A 161 5.59 10.78 26.30
N GLU A 162 5.06 10.31 25.19
CA GLU A 162 5.84 9.70 24.11
C GLU A 162 6.52 10.81 23.30
N GLU A 163 7.83 10.72 23.09
CA GLU A 163 8.52 11.60 22.15
C GLU A 163 8.52 10.95 20.76
N ILE A 164 7.97 11.67 19.79
CA ILE A 164 7.82 11.22 18.41
C ILE A 164 8.80 11.99 17.52
N LEU A 165 9.67 11.25 16.83
CA LEU A 165 10.53 11.73 15.78
C LEU A 165 10.00 11.25 14.42
N GLU A 166 9.50 12.18 13.61
CA GLU A 166 9.10 11.91 12.22
C GLU A 166 10.33 11.58 11.36
N LEU A 167 10.41 10.36 10.84
CA LEU A 167 11.52 9.92 9.99
C LEU A 167 11.25 10.23 8.51
N GLY A 168 9.98 10.36 8.12
CA GLY A 168 9.58 10.83 6.80
C GLY A 168 8.40 10.06 6.20
N VAL A 169 8.12 10.37 4.93
CA VAL A 169 7.13 9.69 4.10
C VAL A 169 7.85 9.08 2.90
N PHE A 170 7.57 7.82 2.63
CA PHE A 170 8.21 7.02 1.58
C PHE A 170 7.16 6.51 0.61
N HIS A 171 7.49 6.58 -0.68
CA HIS A 171 6.65 6.06 -1.77
C HIS A 171 7.24 4.81 -2.44
N GLU A 172 8.48 4.46 -2.07
CA GLU A 172 9.24 3.38 -2.67
C GLU A 172 9.67 2.40 -1.57
N VAL A 173 9.39 1.11 -1.75
CA VAL A 173 9.68 0.05 -0.76
C VAL A 173 11.16 -0.02 -0.41
N ASP A 174 12.04 0.10 -1.39
CA ASP A 174 13.49 0.06 -1.15
C ASP A 174 13.98 1.21 -0.28
N GLN A 175 13.37 2.39 -0.41
CA GLN A 175 13.72 3.57 0.40
C GLN A 175 13.17 3.42 1.82
N LEU A 176 11.94 2.91 1.96
CA LEU A 176 11.34 2.57 3.24
C LEU A 176 12.25 1.60 4.02
N PHE A 177 12.65 0.49 3.40
CA PHE A 177 13.47 -0.52 4.07
C PHE A 177 14.87 -0.01 4.42
N ALA A 178 15.48 0.80 3.54
CA ALA A 178 16.75 1.46 3.86
C ALA A 178 16.62 2.44 5.03
N ALA A 179 15.51 3.17 5.14
CA ALA A 179 15.27 4.08 6.25
C ALA A 179 15.08 3.32 7.57
N LEU A 180 14.37 2.19 7.56
CA LEU A 180 14.18 1.32 8.72
C LEU A 180 15.49 0.71 9.20
N GLU A 181 16.36 0.25 8.29
CA GLU A 181 17.70 -0.24 8.61
C GLU A 181 18.53 0.85 9.33
N VAL A 182 18.51 2.08 8.81
CA VAL A 182 19.20 3.21 9.44
C VAL A 182 18.60 3.55 10.80
N ALA A 183 17.27 3.52 10.92
CA ALA A 183 16.58 3.78 12.17
C ALA A 183 16.96 2.76 13.25
N ALA A 184 16.97 1.47 12.91
CA ALA A 184 17.43 0.40 13.79
C ALA A 184 18.89 0.62 14.24
N ALA A 185 19.78 0.98 13.29
CA ALA A 185 21.18 1.21 13.58
C ALA A 185 21.45 2.46 14.45
N GLN A 186 20.57 3.47 14.39
CA GLN A 186 20.70 4.73 15.14
C GLN A 186 19.83 4.80 16.40
N ALA A 187 18.96 3.82 16.62
CA ALA A 187 17.94 3.85 17.67
C ALA A 187 18.51 4.18 19.05
N GLN A 188 19.60 3.51 19.46
CA GLN A 188 20.26 3.75 20.76
C GLN A 188 20.74 5.20 20.90
N TYR A 189 21.26 5.78 19.82
CA TYR A 189 21.74 7.16 19.84
C TYR A 189 20.58 8.16 19.88
N TRP A 190 19.49 7.90 19.17
CA TRP A 190 18.30 8.76 19.20
C TRP A 190 17.56 8.68 20.52
N GLU A 191 17.46 7.50 21.12
CA GLU A 191 16.89 7.29 22.46
C GLU A 191 17.63 8.12 23.51
N GLU A 192 18.97 8.15 23.48
CA GLU A 192 19.78 8.99 24.38
C GLU A 192 19.60 10.51 24.16
N LEU A 193 19.20 10.93 22.96
CA LEU A 193 18.97 12.34 22.64
C LEU A 193 17.54 12.80 22.91
N LEU A 194 16.58 11.89 22.79
CA LEU A 194 15.15 12.07 23.05
C LEU A 194 14.80 11.70 24.50
N VAL A 195 15.72 12.02 25.42
CA VAL A 195 15.48 11.89 26.85
C VAL A 195 14.77 13.17 27.30
N PRO A 196 13.72 13.05 28.15
CA PRO A 196 13.01 14.20 28.69
C PRO A 196 13.96 15.26 29.25
N LEU A 197 13.67 16.53 28.98
CA LEU A 197 14.50 17.69 29.35
C LEU A 197 14.88 17.76 30.84
N GLU A 198 14.18 17.03 31.71
CA GLU A 198 14.42 17.00 33.16
C GLU A 198 15.64 16.13 33.57
N ASP A 199 16.11 15.24 32.69
CA ASP A 199 17.30 14.39 32.88
C ASP A 199 18.62 14.98 32.33
N ARG A 200 18.60 16.23 31.81
CA ARG A 200 19.76 16.92 31.21
C ARG A 200 20.34 18.07 32.03
#